data_AF-A0A222SZB3-F1
#
_entry.id   AF-A0A222SZB3-F1
#
_cell.length_a   1.000
_cell.length_b   1.000
_cell.length_c   1.000
_cell.angle_alpha   90.00
_cell.angle_beta   90.00
_cell.angle_gamma   90.00
#
_symmetry.space_group_name_H-M   'P 1'
#
loop_
_entity.id
_entity.type
_entity.pdbx_description
1 polymer ?
#
loop_
_entity_poly.entity_id
_entity_poly.type
_entity_poly.pdbx_seq_one_letter_code
_entity_poly.pdbx_strand_id
1 'polypeptide(L)'
;MSHAGSEPVVGTGSPPYWLTFDGATVTALPGQSVGAALVAAGIVAWRTTRRESRPRGLFCGIGVCFDCLITVDGRPGQRACLVPARDGMRLSAEGGGGDRGGGGGGGDRGRDGSRGGVDSGVDGEGGGDGDVD
;
A
#
# COMPACT_ATOMS: atom_id res chain seq x y z
N MET A 1 13.67 -23.56 18.07
CA MET A 1 14.68 -22.68 17.45
C MET A 1 14.02 -21.35 17.15
N SER A 2 14.13 -20.40 18.08
CA SER A 2 13.47 -19.09 18.00
C SER A 2 14.02 -18.31 16.81
N HIS A 3 13.21 -18.09 15.78
CA HIS A 3 13.51 -17.07 14.78
C HIS A 3 13.22 -15.72 15.45
N ALA A 4 14.26 -15.08 15.96
CA ALA A 4 14.19 -13.70 16.40
C ALA A 4 13.62 -12.87 15.24
N GLY A 5 12.49 -12.23 15.47
CA GLY A 5 11.85 -11.33 14.54
C GLY A 5 12.85 -10.29 14.09
N SER A 6 13.11 -10.24 12.80
CA SER A 6 13.79 -9.10 12.17
C SER A 6 12.75 -7.99 12.07
N GLU A 7 12.46 -7.32 13.19
CA GLU A 7 11.67 -6.10 13.16
C GLU A 7 12.43 -5.09 12.27
N PRO A 8 11.78 -4.47 11.27
CA PRO A 8 12.46 -3.49 10.44
C PRO A 8 12.78 -2.27 11.31
N VAL A 9 14.02 -2.19 11.76
CA VAL A 9 14.57 -1.00 12.41
C VAL A 9 14.54 0.15 11.40
N VAL A 10 13.55 1.01 11.51
CA VAL A 10 13.56 2.32 10.84
C VAL A 10 14.66 3.13 11.54
N GLY A 11 15.79 3.31 10.87
CA GLY A 11 16.98 3.93 11.47
C GLY A 11 16.71 5.37 11.89
N THR A 12 16.66 5.62 13.20
CA THR A 12 16.33 6.92 13.82
C THR A 12 17.45 7.98 13.71
N GLY A 13 18.44 7.81 12.83
CA GLY A 13 19.70 8.59 12.92
C GLY A 13 20.20 9.26 11.65
N SER A 14 19.57 9.06 10.49
CA SER A 14 20.12 9.54 9.22
C SER A 14 19.09 10.40 8.49
N PRO A 15 19.50 11.55 7.89
CA PRO A 15 18.57 12.50 7.29
C PRO A 15 17.76 11.86 6.16
N PRO A 16 16.53 12.34 5.91
CA PRO A 16 15.72 11.84 4.81
C PRO A 16 16.40 12.12 3.46
N TYR A 17 16.17 11.24 2.50
CA TYR A 17 16.48 11.42 1.10
C TYR A 17 15.31 12.09 0.39
N TRP A 18 15.62 13.02 -0.51
CA TRP A 18 14.66 13.69 -1.38
C TRP A 18 14.73 13.09 -2.78
N LEU A 19 13.66 12.40 -3.16
CA LEU A 19 13.45 11.84 -4.49
C LEU A 19 12.49 12.75 -5.27
N THR A 20 12.51 12.68 -6.60
CA THR A 20 11.46 13.29 -7.43
C THR A 20 10.74 12.20 -8.21
N PHE A 21 9.42 12.09 -8.06
CA PHE A 21 8.58 11.18 -8.84
C PHE A 21 7.58 11.98 -9.68
N ASP A 22 7.66 11.85 -11.01
CA ASP A 22 6.81 12.60 -11.97
C ASP A 22 6.74 14.12 -11.69
N GLY A 23 7.84 14.68 -11.19
CA GLY A 23 7.97 16.10 -10.82
C GLY A 23 7.54 16.45 -9.39
N ALA A 24 6.96 15.52 -8.63
CA ALA A 24 6.62 15.70 -7.22
C ALA A 24 7.75 15.21 -6.30
N THR A 25 8.03 15.94 -5.22
CA THR A 25 9.00 15.53 -4.21
C THR A 25 8.45 14.36 -3.38
N VAL A 26 9.27 13.32 -3.21
CA VAL A 26 8.98 12.15 -2.38
C VAL A 26 10.07 12.01 -1.34
N THR A 27 9.68 11.96 -0.06
CA THR A 27 10.60 11.71 1.05
C THR A 27 10.87 10.22 1.16
N ALA A 28 12.13 9.83 1.27
CA ALA A 28 12.54 8.47 1.61
C ALA A 28 13.41 8.47 2.86
N LEU A 29 13.31 7.39 3.63
CA LEU A 29 14.19 7.16 4.76
C LEU A 29 15.38 6.29 4.36
N PRO A 30 16.56 6.51 4.95
CA PRO A 30 17.71 5.63 4.78
C PRO A 30 17.34 4.16 5.05
N GLY A 31 17.70 3.28 4.12
CA GLY A 31 17.38 1.85 4.17
C GLY A 31 16.09 1.46 3.45
N GLN A 32 15.25 2.41 3.03
CA GLN A 32 14.08 2.10 2.20
C GLN A 32 14.49 1.78 0.76
N SER A 33 13.68 0.93 0.11
CA SER A 33 13.65 0.87 -1.35
C SER A 33 12.82 2.01 -1.94
N VAL A 34 13.00 2.30 -3.23
CA VAL A 34 12.17 3.24 -3.97
C VAL A 34 10.70 2.86 -3.86
N GLY A 35 10.37 1.57 -3.98
CA GLY A 35 9.00 1.08 -3.83
C GLY A 35 8.42 1.34 -2.44
N ALA A 36 9.21 1.13 -1.38
CA ALA A 36 8.78 1.43 -0.01
C ALA A 36 8.58 2.93 0.22
N ALA A 37 9.46 3.77 -0.33
CA ALA A 37 9.34 5.23 -0.23
C ALA A 37 8.07 5.76 -0.93
N LEU A 38 7.76 5.26 -2.13
CA LEU A 38 6.55 5.63 -2.84
C LEU A 38 5.28 5.25 -2.06
N VAL A 39 5.23 4.03 -1.52
CA VAL A 39 4.10 3.58 -0.69
C VAL A 39 3.98 4.40 0.59
N ALA A 40 5.10 4.73 1.25
CA ALA A 40 5.11 5.59 2.43
C ALA A 40 4.61 7.01 2.14
N ALA A 41 4.82 7.50 0.91
CA ALA A 41 4.27 8.76 0.41
C ALA A 41 2.82 8.65 -0.10
N GLY A 42 2.17 7.50 0.05
CA GLY A 42 0.78 7.25 -0.39
C GLY A 42 0.64 6.88 -1.87
N ILE A 43 1.73 6.71 -2.60
CA ILE A 43 1.76 6.36 -4.02
C ILE A 43 1.83 4.84 -4.14
N VAL A 44 0.68 4.18 -4.22
CA VAL A 44 0.57 2.71 -4.27
C VAL A 44 0.48 2.15 -5.70
N ALA A 45 0.20 3.00 -6.68
CA ALA A 45 0.17 2.66 -8.09
C ALA A 45 0.80 3.76 -8.94
N TRP A 46 1.66 3.38 -9.87
CA TRP A 46 2.43 4.30 -10.72
C TRP A 46 2.63 3.79 -12.15
N ARG A 47 1.99 2.67 -12.51
CA ARG A 47 1.88 2.23 -13.91
C ARG A 47 0.53 1.54 -14.09
N THR A 48 0.19 1.26 -15.34
CA THR A 48 -1.03 0.51 -15.67
C THR A 48 -0.71 -0.67 -16.59
N THR A 49 -1.57 -1.71 -16.59
CA THR A 49 -1.45 -2.80 -17.57
C THR A 49 -1.82 -2.32 -18.96
N ARG A 50 -1.09 -2.77 -20.00
CA ARG A 50 -1.31 -2.31 -21.38
C ARG A 50 -2.71 -2.55 -21.94
N ARG A 51 -3.39 -3.62 -21.49
CA ARG A 51 -4.67 -4.07 -22.07
C ARG A 51 -5.90 -3.51 -21.36
N GLU A 52 -5.83 -3.43 -20.04
CA GLU A 52 -7.01 -3.18 -19.19
C GLU A 52 -6.82 -1.96 -18.28
N SER A 53 -5.69 -1.24 -18.44
CA SER A 53 -5.33 -0.08 -17.63
C SER A 53 -5.39 -0.31 -16.13
N ARG A 54 -5.19 -1.56 -15.67
CA ARG A 54 -5.28 -1.88 -14.23
C ARG A 54 -4.09 -1.25 -13.51
N PRO A 55 -4.30 -0.54 -12.40
CA PRO A 55 -3.23 0.12 -11.64
C PRO A 55 -2.27 -0.93 -11.08
N ARG A 56 -0.97 -0.67 -11.20
CA ARG A 56 0.12 -1.52 -10.70
C ARG A 56 1.14 -0.69 -9.95
N GLY A 57 1.73 -1.30 -8.93
CA GLY A 57 2.76 -0.72 -8.08
C GLY A 57 3.43 -1.79 -7.22
N LEU A 58 3.70 -1.50 -5.95
CA LEU A 58 4.31 -2.46 -5.04
C LEU A 58 3.31 -3.57 -4.67
N PHE A 59 3.61 -4.81 -5.05
CA PHE A 59 2.83 -5.98 -4.67
C PHE A 59 3.66 -6.97 -3.84
N CYS A 60 4.59 -7.69 -4.46
CA CYS A 60 5.33 -8.76 -3.76
C CYS A 60 6.48 -8.26 -2.86
N GLY A 61 7.00 -7.05 -3.06
CA GLY A 61 8.17 -6.54 -2.33
C GLY A 61 9.52 -7.24 -2.60
N ILE A 62 9.54 -8.41 -3.24
CA ILE A 62 10.73 -9.27 -3.41
C ILE A 62 11.25 -9.36 -4.85
N GLY A 63 10.61 -8.67 -5.79
CA GLY A 63 11.07 -8.57 -7.18
C GLY A 63 10.66 -9.70 -8.14
N VAL A 64 9.77 -10.61 -7.74
CA VAL A 64 9.32 -11.74 -8.58
C VAL A 64 8.13 -11.40 -9.48
N CYS A 65 7.23 -10.50 -9.05
CA CYS A 65 5.96 -10.24 -9.76
C CYS A 65 6.06 -9.25 -10.93
N PHE A 66 7.12 -8.44 -11.00
CA PHE A 66 7.28 -7.37 -11.99
C PHE A 66 6.14 -6.33 -12.03
N ASP A 67 5.32 -6.19 -10.97
CA ASP A 67 4.27 -5.17 -10.94
C ASP A 67 4.77 -3.75 -10.60
N CYS A 68 5.92 -3.68 -9.93
CA CYS A 68 6.53 -2.45 -9.44
C CYS A 68 7.52 -1.79 -10.42
N LEU A 69 7.35 -1.98 -11.74
CA LEU A 69 8.28 -1.41 -12.72
C LEU A 69 8.22 0.12 -12.73
N ILE A 70 9.40 0.74 -12.79
CA ILE A 70 9.60 2.19 -12.75
C ILE A 70 10.83 2.57 -13.58
N THR A 71 10.88 3.82 -14.02
CA THR A 71 12.09 4.42 -14.60
C THR A 71 12.88 5.14 -13.51
N VAL A 72 14.15 4.81 -13.35
CA VAL A 72 15.07 5.45 -12.37
C VAL A 72 16.20 6.10 -13.14
N ASP A 73 16.37 7.41 -13.01
CA ASP A 73 17.43 8.20 -13.65
C ASP A 73 17.54 7.89 -15.16
N GLY A 74 16.39 7.82 -15.83
CA GLY A 74 16.28 7.52 -17.27
C GLY A 74 16.42 6.05 -17.65
N ARG A 75 16.62 5.13 -16.69
CA ARG A 75 16.69 3.68 -16.93
C ARG A 75 15.31 3.05 -16.70
N PRO A 76 14.58 2.63 -17.75
CA PRO A 76 13.27 2.00 -17.60
C PRO A 76 13.38 0.56 -17.08
N GLY A 77 12.23 -0.05 -16.74
CA GLY A 77 12.15 -1.47 -16.38
C GLY A 77 12.81 -1.84 -15.04
N GLN A 78 13.08 -0.86 -14.18
CA GLN A 78 13.64 -1.14 -12.86
C GLN A 78 12.55 -1.63 -11.92
N ARG A 79 12.87 -2.61 -11.08
CA ARG A 79 11.95 -3.10 -10.04
C ARG A 79 12.08 -2.19 -8.83
N ALA A 80 11.13 -1.28 -8.62
CA ALA A 80 11.17 -0.30 -7.52
C ALA A 80 11.39 -0.96 -6.15
N CYS A 81 10.87 -2.17 -5.94
CA CYS A 81 11.06 -2.93 -4.71
C CYS A 81 12.51 -3.34 -4.41
N LEU A 82 13.37 -3.43 -5.43
CA LEU A 82 14.77 -3.83 -5.30
C LEU A 82 15.75 -2.67 -5.43
N VAL A 83 15.30 -1.48 -5.85
CA VAL A 83 16.16 -0.31 -5.98
C VAL A 83 16.25 0.39 -4.62
N PRO A 84 17.42 0.50 -3.99
CA PRO A 84 17.59 1.27 -2.77
C PRO A 84 17.36 2.76 -3.03
N ALA A 85 16.57 3.44 -2.20
CA ALA A 85 16.39 4.88 -2.31
C ALA A 85 17.71 5.62 -1.99
N ARG A 86 18.02 6.64 -2.78
CA ARG A 86 19.17 7.53 -2.58
C ARG A 86 18.75 8.96 -2.84
N ASP A 87 19.38 9.90 -2.16
CA ASP A 87 19.11 11.31 -2.34
C ASP A 87 19.29 11.76 -3.80
N GLY A 88 18.39 12.61 -4.29
CA GLY A 88 18.45 13.21 -5.62
C GLY A 88 17.98 12.34 -6.80
N MET A 89 17.48 11.12 -6.58
CA MET A 89 17.00 10.29 -7.70
C MET A 89 15.79 10.91 -8.41
N ARG A 90 15.75 10.74 -9.73
CA ARG A 90 14.59 11.05 -10.58
C ARG A 90 13.87 9.77 -10.98
N LEU A 91 12.60 9.72 -10.64
CA LEU A 91 11.71 8.59 -10.82
C LEU A 91 10.56 8.98 -11.76
N SER A 92 10.13 8.05 -12.60
CA SER A 92 8.94 8.25 -13.45
C SER A 92 8.19 6.96 -13.72
N ALA A 93 6.88 7.09 -13.89
CA ALA A 93 5.97 6.00 -14.26
C ALA A 93 6.39 5.29 -15.55
N GLU A 94 6.34 3.96 -15.58
CA GLU A 94 6.58 3.20 -16.81
C GLU A 94 5.37 3.38 -17.77
N GLY A 95 5.60 4.05 -18.90
CA GLY A 95 4.54 4.37 -19.88
C GLY A 95 3.81 5.69 -19.64
N GLY A 96 4.21 6.49 -18.63
CA GLY A 96 3.58 7.76 -18.28
C GLY A 96 4.13 8.96 -19.07
N GLY A 97 3.94 8.96 -20.39
CA GLY A 97 4.07 10.18 -21.19
C GLY A 97 2.78 11.00 -21.13
N GLY A 98 2.58 11.71 -20.02
CA GLY A 98 1.71 12.89 -19.91
C GLY A 98 0.23 12.78 -20.29
N ASP A 99 -0.64 12.61 -19.30
CA ASP A 99 -1.82 13.46 -19.10
C ASP A 99 -2.26 13.40 -17.63
N ARG A 100 -2.55 14.56 -17.04
CA ARG A 100 -3.20 14.64 -15.73
C ARG A 100 -4.66 14.29 -15.94
N GLY A 101 -5.07 13.07 -15.57
CA GLY A 101 -6.47 12.66 -15.74
C GLY A 101 -6.83 11.32 -15.13
N GLY A 102 -7.12 11.31 -13.82
CA GLY A 102 -8.18 10.45 -13.28
C GLY A 102 -7.78 9.16 -12.57
N GLY A 103 -8.32 9.00 -11.35
CA GLY A 103 -8.61 7.69 -10.78
C GLY A 103 -8.03 7.42 -9.40
N GLY A 104 -8.46 8.17 -8.39
CA GLY A 104 -8.35 7.72 -7.01
C GLY A 104 -9.05 6.37 -6.84
N GLY A 105 -8.33 5.36 -6.35
CA GLY A 105 -8.82 4.03 -6.05
C GLY A 105 -8.35 3.59 -4.67
N GLY A 106 -8.65 4.38 -3.65
CA GLY A 106 -8.51 3.98 -2.25
C GLY A 106 -9.74 3.17 -1.82
N GLY A 107 -9.64 1.84 -1.86
CA GLY A 107 -10.56 0.92 -1.21
C GLY A 107 -9.80 -0.36 -0.95
N ASP A 108 -9.35 -0.61 0.28
CA ASP A 108 -10.20 -1.21 1.30
C ASP A 108 -9.97 -0.62 2.71
N ARG A 109 -10.99 0.03 3.26
CA ARG A 109 -11.11 0.23 4.72
C ARG A 109 -11.92 -0.95 5.28
N GLY A 110 -11.32 -2.12 5.32
CA GLY A 110 -11.82 -3.27 6.05
C GLY A 110 -11.26 -3.30 7.47
N ARG A 111 -11.72 -2.41 8.34
CA ARG A 111 -11.47 -2.50 9.79
C ARG A 111 -12.69 -2.05 10.58
N ASP A 112 -13.71 -2.89 10.62
CA ASP A 112 -14.59 -2.97 11.78
C ASP A 112 -14.10 -4.11 12.68
N GLY A 113 -13.25 -3.73 13.62
CA GLY A 113 -12.90 -4.59 14.74
C GLY A 113 -14.13 -4.84 15.62
N SER A 114 -14.24 -6.09 16.04
CA SER A 114 -14.90 -6.61 17.24
C SER A 114 -15.45 -5.54 18.19
N ARG A 115 -16.77 -5.53 18.35
CA ARG A 115 -17.41 -5.21 19.64
C ARG A 115 -18.04 -6.49 20.16
N GLY A 116 -17.34 -7.10 21.11
CA GLY A 116 -18.00 -7.97 22.07
C GLY A 116 -19.00 -7.13 22.87
N GLY A 117 -20.20 -7.65 23.01
CA GLY A 117 -21.25 -7.17 23.89
C GLY A 117 -22.14 -8.36 24.18
N VAL A 118 -21.98 -8.92 25.38
CA VAL A 118 -22.90 -9.87 25.96
C VAL A 118 -24.12 -9.07 26.44
N ASP A 119 -25.30 -9.39 25.94
CA ASP A 119 -26.53 -9.12 26.67
C ASP A 119 -27.47 -10.30 26.52
N SER A 120 -27.75 -10.90 27.68
CA SER A 120 -28.74 -11.93 27.89
C SER A 120 -30.11 -11.24 27.87
N GLY A 121 -30.86 -11.39 26.78
CA GLY A 121 -32.27 -11.04 26.68
C GLY A 121 -33.12 -12.31 26.80
N VAL A 122 -33.78 -12.44 27.95
CA VAL A 122 -34.80 -13.44 28.24
C VAL A 122 -36.11 -12.98 27.60
N ASP A 123 -36.61 -13.69 26.59
CA ASP A 123 -37.98 -13.52 26.11
C ASP A 123 -38.77 -14.76 26.51
N GLY A 124 -39.37 -14.67 27.69
CA GLY A 124 -40.39 -15.60 28.16
C GLY A 124 -41.72 -15.28 27.47
N GLU A 125 -42.20 -16.22 26.66
CA GLU A 125 -43.57 -16.19 26.16
C GLU A 125 -44.41 -17.16 27.01
N GLY A 126 -44.87 -16.65 28.15
CA GLY A 126 -46.00 -17.19 28.89
C GLY A 126 -47.26 -16.46 28.45
N GLY A 127 -48.24 -17.20 27.93
CA GLY A 127 -49.55 -16.68 27.56
C GLY A 127 -50.50 -17.84 27.28
N GLY A 128 -51.05 -18.39 28.35
CA GLY A 128 -52.21 -19.28 28.28
C GLY A 128 -53.50 -18.48 28.37
N ASP A 129 -54.45 -18.82 27.52
CA ASP A 129 -55.89 -18.60 27.64
C ASP A 129 -56.49 -19.80 26.88
N GLY A 130 -57.18 -20.77 27.47
CA GLY A 130 -58.18 -20.60 28.51
C GLY A 130 -59.56 -20.60 27.85
N ASP A 131 -60.12 -21.80 27.70
CA ASP A 131 -61.55 -22.11 27.85
C ASP A 131 -62.58 -21.86 26.71
N VAL A 132 -63.53 -22.82 26.65
CA VAL A 132 -64.95 -22.77 26.17
C VAL A 132 -65.16 -22.97 24.65
N ASP A 133 -65.90 -23.94 24.07
CA ASP A 133 -66.90 -24.98 24.45
C ASP A 133 -66.77 -26.17 23.47
#